data_AF-A0A2A4Q9X0-F1
#
_entry.id   AF-A0A2A4Q9X0-F1
#
_cell.length_a   1.000
_cell.length_b   1.000
_cell.length_c   1.000
_cell.angle_alpha   90.00
_cell.angle_beta   90.00
_cell.angle_gamma   90.00
#
_symmetry.space_group_name_H-M   'P 1'
#
loop_
_entity.id
_entity.type
_entity.pdbx_description
1 polymer ?
#
loop_
_entity_poly.entity_id
_entity_poly.type
_entity_poly.pdbx_seq_one_letter_code
_entity_poly.pdbx_strand_id
1 'polypeptide(L)' 'MAPIDDPRDFKAVLADWLTRNDLSAYAAADILPATKAIIGRWLKGAACPAERSHRALMTLFDEGRL' A
#
# COMPACT_ATOMS: atom_id res chain seq x y z
N MET A 1 1.73 13.56 0.13
CA MET A 1 1.91 13.19 1.56
C MET A 1 2.40 11.75 1.59
N ALA A 2 3.40 11.44 2.42
CA ALA A 2 3.95 10.10 2.48
C ALA A 2 2.95 9.12 3.13
N PRO A 3 2.80 7.88 2.60
CA PRO A 3 1.89 6.88 3.17
C PRO A 3 2.09 6.61 4.66
N ILE A 4 3.31 6.75 5.18
CA ILE A 4 3.64 6.51 6.60
C ILE A 4 3.04 7.55 7.56
N ASP A 5 2.87 8.79 7.12
CA ASP A 5 2.37 9.90 7.94
C ASP A 5 0.91 10.27 7.62
N ASP A 6 0.28 9.51 6.72
CA ASP A 6 -1.07 9.80 6.26
C ASP A 6 -2.12 9.38 7.29
N PRO A 7 -2.97 10.31 7.79
CA PRO A 7 -3.96 10.02 8.84
C PRO A 7 -5.18 9.24 8.35
N ARG A 8 -5.34 9.06 7.03
CA ARG A 8 -6.43 8.26 6.44
C ARG A 8 -6.26 6.77 6.80
N ASP A 9 -7.35 6.01 6.68
CA ASP A 9 -7.28 4.56 6.86
C ASP A 9 -6.42 3.89 5.79
N PHE A 10 -5.90 2.70 6.09
CA PHE A 10 -4.99 2.00 5.17
C PHE A 10 -5.59 1.78 3.79
N LYS A 11 -6.90 1.50 3.74
CA LYS A 11 -7.62 1.28 2.49
C LYS A 11 -7.53 2.51 1.59
N ALA A 12 -7.85 3.71 2.10
CA ALA A 12 -7.79 4.93 1.31
C ALA A 12 -6.35 5.25 0.87
N VAL A 13 -5.38 5.06 1.76
CA VAL A 13 -3.96 5.30 1.46
C VAL A 13 -3.43 4.33 0.41
N LEU A 14 -3.77 3.04 0.52
CA LEU A 14 -3.40 2.02 -0.45
C LEU A 14 -4.04 2.30 -1.82
N ALA A 15 -5.33 2.61 -1.86
CA ALA A 15 -6.02 2.91 -3.11
C ALA A 15 -5.41 4.14 -3.81
N ASP A 16 -5.19 5.22 -3.07
CA ASP A 16 -4.55 6.43 -3.59
C ASP A 16 -3.12 6.17 -4.09
N TRP A 17 -2.33 5.42 -3.33
CA TRP A 17 -0.97 5.05 -3.71
C TRP A 17 -0.90 4.22 -5.00
N LEU A 18 -1.83 3.27 -5.18
CA LEU A 18 -1.94 2.51 -6.43
C LEU A 18 -2.26 3.42 -7.61
N THR A 19 -3.23 4.32 -7.46
CA THR A 19 -3.61 5.26 -8.51
C THR A 19 -2.48 6.22 -8.87
N ARG A 20 -1.77 6.78 -7.87
CA ARG A 20 -0.66 7.72 -8.10
C ARG A 20 0.52 7.10 -8.84
N ASN A 21 0.77 5.81 -8.61
CA ASN A 21 1.89 5.08 -9.20
C ASN A 21 1.49 4.24 -10.43
N ASP A 22 0.24 4.37 -10.92
CA ASP A 22 -0.32 3.56 -12.00
C ASP A 22 -0.14 2.03 -11.80
N LEU A 23 -0.29 1.59 -10.55
CA LEU A 23 -0.06 0.21 -10.16
C LEU A 23 -1.35 -0.60 -10.14
N SER A 24 -1.29 -1.78 -10.75
CA SER A 24 -2.28 -2.82 -10.49
C SER A 24 -2.05 -3.48 -9.13
N ALA A 25 -3.08 -4.13 -8.59
CA ALA A 25 -2.93 -4.99 -7.41
C ALA A 25 -1.92 -6.13 -7.63
N TYR A 26 -1.63 -6.48 -8.89
CA TYR A 26 -0.62 -7.46 -9.25
C TYR A 26 0.79 -6.92 -9.02
N ALA A 27 1.09 -5.73 -9.54
CA ALA A 27 2.40 -5.09 -9.35
C ALA A 27 2.64 -4.69 -7.89
N ALA A 28 1.58 -4.27 -7.19
CA ALA A 28 1.66 -3.92 -5.78
C ALA A 28 2.03 -5.09 -4.86
N ALA A 29 1.67 -6.33 -5.24
CA ALA A 29 2.00 -7.54 -4.49
C ALA A 29 3.51 -7.87 -4.50
N ASP A 30 4.24 -7.37 -5.49
CA ASP A 30 5.69 -7.56 -5.56
C ASP A 30 6.43 -6.52 -4.68
N ILE A 31 5.82 -5.34 -4.48
CA ILE A 31 6.36 -4.23 -3.67
C ILE A 31 5.99 -4.41 -2.19
N LEU A 32 4.72 -4.68 -1.93
CA LEU A 32 4.20 -5.01 -0.62
C LEU A 32 4.21 -6.53 -0.51
N PRO A 33 5.12 -7.16 0.25
CA PRO A 33 5.37 -8.60 0.26
C PRO A 33 4.15 -9.39 0.77
N ALA A 34 3.14 -9.48 -0.09
CA ALA A 34 1.78 -9.90 0.18
C ALA A 34 1.17 -10.45 -1.10
N THR A 35 0.19 -11.34 -0.98
CA THR A 35 -0.46 -11.89 -2.16
C THR A 35 -1.48 -10.91 -2.74
N LYS A 36 -1.77 -11.03 -4.04
CA LYS A 36 -2.82 -10.27 -4.74
C LYS A 36 -4.17 -10.35 -4.05
N ALA A 37 -4.50 -11.52 -3.49
CA ALA A 37 -5.71 -11.72 -2.71
C ALA A 37 -5.72 -10.90 -1.41
N ILE A 38 -4.57 -10.78 -0.74
CA ILE A 38 -4.41 -9.94 0.45
C ILE A 38 -4.53 -8.45 0.09
N ILE A 39 -3.87 -7.99 -0.98
CA ILE A 39 -4.01 -6.61 -1.48
C ILE A 39 -5.49 -6.30 -1.76
N GLY A 40 -6.20 -7.20 -2.46
CA GLY A 40 -7.62 -7.05 -2.74
C GLY A 40 -8.50 -7.03 -1.48
N ARG A 41 -8.13 -7.76 -0.41
CA ARG A 41 -8.83 -7.71 0.89
C ARG A 41 -8.62 -6.37 1.58
N TRP A 42 -7.41 -5.84 1.59
CA TRP A 42 -7.12 -4.52 2.16
C TRP A 42 -7.86 -3.40 1.42
N LEU A 43 -7.93 -3.46 0.09
CA LEU A 43 -8.75 -2.55 -0.72
C LEU A 43 -10.25 -2.65 -0.43
N LYS A 44 -10.71 -3.79 0.12
CA LYS A 44 -12.09 -3.98 0.60
C LYS A 44 -12.28 -3.58 2.07
N GLY A 45 -11.23 -3.13 2.76
CA GLY A 45 -11.29 -2.68 4.16
C GLY A 45 -10.95 -3.75 5.19
N ALA A 46 -10.36 -4.88 4.79
CA ALA A 46 -9.84 -5.85 5.75
C ALA A 46 -8.66 -5.24 6.53
N ALA A 47 -8.51 -5.63 7.80
CA ALA A 47 -7.40 -5.19 8.63
C ALA A 47 -6.04 -5.62 8.04
N CYS A 48 -5.02 -4.76 8.20
CA CYS A 48 -3.64 -5.06 7.86
C CYS A 48 -2.82 -5.12 9.17
N PRO A 49 -2.50 -6.32 9.70
CA PRO A 49 -1.81 -6.44 10.99
C PRO A 49 -0.44 -5.74 11.05
N ALA A 50 0.24 -5.62 9.91
CA ALA A 50 1.54 -4.94 9.79
C ALA A 50 1.43 -3.64 8.99
N GLU A 51 0.33 -2.89 9.15
CA GLU A 51 0.03 -1.67 8.40
C GLU A 51 1.20 -0.67 8.38
N ARG A 52 1.81 -0.40 9.53
CA ARG A 52 2.93 0.55 9.64
C ARG A 52 4.11 0.16 8.74
N SER A 53 4.46 -1.13 8.72
CA SER A 53 5.55 -1.64 7.88
C SER A 53 5.22 -1.53 6.39
N HIS A 54 3.98 -1.83 5.99
CA HIS A 54 3.56 -1.69 4.60
C HIS A 54 3.53 -0.23 4.15
N ARG A 55 3.05 0.69 5.00
CA ARG A 55 3.12 2.13 4.72
C ARG A 55 4.56 2.64 4.60
N ALA A 56 5.48 2.08 5.38
CA ALA A 56 6.90 2.41 5.26
C ALA A 56 7.45 1.95 3.90
N LEU A 57 7.11 0.73 3.45
CA LEU A 57 7.48 0.24 2.10
C LEU A 57 6.90 1.12 1.00
N MET A 58 5.63 1.51 1.08
CA MET A 58 5.01 2.42 0.10
C MET A 58 5.72 3.79 0.08
N THR A 59 6.18 4.27 1.23
CA THR A 59 6.93 5.52 1.33
C THR A 59 8.30 5.38 0.68
N LEU A 60 9.03 4.28 0.95
CA LEU A 60 10.31 4.00 0.29
C LEU A 60 10.16 3.85 -1.23
N PHE A 61 9.05 3.28 -1.70
CA PHE A 61 8.71 3.21 -3.12
C PHE A 61 8.54 4.61 -3.72
N ASP A 62 7.71 5.45 -3.09
CA ASP A 62 7.47 6.83 -3.54
C ASP A 62 8.76 7.67 -3.56
N GLU A 63 9.71 7.37 -2.68
CA GLU A 63 11.04 8.01 -2.61
C GLU A 63 12.07 7.44 -3.61
N GLY A 64 11.76 6.36 -4.33
CA GLY A 64 12.69 5.68 -5.24
C GLY A 64 13.84 4.95 -4.52
N ARG A 65 13.59 4.44 -3.32
CA ARG A 65 14.58 3.79 -2.44
C ARG A 65 14.37 2.27 -2.30
N LEU A 66 13.55 1.69 -3.17
CA LEU A 66 13.29 0.24 -3.26
C LEU A 66 14.01 -0.38 -4.45
#